data_AF-A0A1I7ZFZ3-F1
#
_entry.id   AF-A0A1I7ZFZ3-F1
#
_cell.length_a   1.000
_cell.length_b   1.000
_cell.length_c   1.000
_cell.angle_alpha   90.00
_cell.angle_beta   90.00
_cell.angle_gamma   90.00
#
_symmetry.space_group_name_H-M   'P 1'
#
loop_
_entity.id
_entity.type
_entity.pdbx_description
1 polymer ?
#
loop_
_entity_poly.entity_id
_entity_poly.type
_entity_poly.pdbx_seq_one_letter_code
_entity_poly.pdbx_strand_id
1 'polypeptide(L)'
;DAPAGGNRLDARASSSADEDGAVVAKASIPCFVSGLTEQSRADVQNSTLLMQLAADKKYPDENDREKWFKFYSDGLTNLGWGSSSSFFERFQPKNTDVTMDQVVLEVILTVVNNVNNPLYKIAQETFGALNKPANQKPMKLFDHSSTK
;
A
#
# COMPACT_ATOMS: atom_id res chain seq x y z
N ASP A 1 -29.32 33.60 -0.11
CA ASP A 1 -27.92 33.50 0.37
C ASP A 1 -27.73 32.35 1.33
N ALA A 2 -26.94 31.35 0.95
CA ALA A 2 -26.39 30.32 1.82
C ALA A 2 -24.89 30.16 1.46
N PRO A 3 -23.97 30.21 2.43
CA PRO A 3 -22.56 30.47 2.15
C PRO A 3 -21.79 29.22 1.69
N ALA A 4 -20.79 29.50 0.87
CA ALA A 4 -19.86 28.59 0.23
C ALA A 4 -19.33 27.47 1.14
N GLY A 5 -19.62 26.23 0.75
CA GLY A 5 -19.01 25.02 1.29
C GLY A 5 -17.54 24.96 0.91
N GLY A 6 -16.69 25.03 1.93
CA GLY A 6 -15.24 25.13 1.83
C GLY A 6 -14.60 24.04 0.97
N ASN A 7 -13.64 24.50 0.19
CA ASN A 7 -12.64 23.79 -0.59
C ASN A 7 -12.13 22.51 0.13
N ARG A 8 -12.69 21.35 -0.22
CA ARG A 8 -12.09 20.04 0.10
C ARG A 8 -11.05 19.72 -0.98
N LEU A 9 -10.05 20.58 -1.10
CA LEU A 9 -8.89 20.31 -1.96
C LEU A 9 -8.14 19.12 -1.36
N ASP A 10 -8.45 17.94 -1.89
CA ASP A 10 -7.48 17.07 -2.52
C ASP A 10 -6.18 16.85 -1.72
N ALA A 11 -6.30 16.09 -0.63
CA ALA A 11 -5.17 15.33 -0.09
C ALA A 11 -4.86 14.08 -0.97
N ARG A 12 -5.14 14.12 -2.27
CA ARG A 12 -4.59 13.17 -3.25
C ARG A 12 -3.22 13.72 -3.61
N ALA A 13 -2.17 13.11 -3.08
CA ALA A 13 -0.82 13.35 -3.58
C ALA A 13 -0.87 13.23 -5.11
N SER A 14 -0.63 14.34 -5.81
CA SER A 14 -0.66 14.38 -7.28
C SER A 14 0.52 13.57 -7.81
N SER A 15 0.35 12.26 -7.96
CA SER A 15 1.20 11.49 -8.85
C SER A 15 0.72 11.79 -10.27
N SER A 16 1.50 12.52 -11.06
CA SER A 16 1.24 12.68 -12.49
C SER A 16 1.13 11.30 -13.14
N ALA A 17 0.19 11.14 -14.07
CA ALA A 17 -0.06 9.87 -14.76
C ALA A 17 1.19 9.32 -15.50
N ASP A 18 2.13 10.21 -15.82
CA ASP A 18 3.35 9.94 -16.58
C ASP A 18 4.55 9.47 -15.76
N GLU A 19 4.44 9.39 -14.43
CA GLU A 19 5.56 8.97 -13.57
C GLU A 19 5.22 7.73 -12.73
N ASP A 20 6.22 6.89 -12.49
CA ASP A 20 6.17 5.84 -11.48
C ASP A 20 5.91 6.50 -10.12
N GLY A 21 5.03 5.92 -9.30
CA GLY A 21 4.66 6.54 -8.04
C GLY A 21 3.98 5.58 -7.09
N ALA A 22 3.96 5.93 -5.81
CA ALA A 22 3.28 5.14 -4.79
C ALA A 22 2.37 6.03 -3.94
N VAL A 23 1.29 5.46 -3.43
CA VAL A 23 0.38 6.15 -2.52
C VAL A 23 0.20 5.32 -1.26
N VAL A 24 0.05 5.99 -0.13
CA VAL A 24 -0.31 5.34 1.13
C VAL A 24 -1.83 5.27 1.23
N ALA A 25 -2.38 4.06 1.14
CA ALA A 25 -3.79 3.76 1.31
C ALA A 25 -3.98 2.97 2.60
N LYS A 26 -4.18 3.70 3.71
CA LYS A 26 -4.30 3.17 5.08
C LYS A 26 -3.12 2.24 5.42
N ALA A 27 -3.34 0.93 5.52
CA ALA A 27 -2.33 -0.07 5.89
C ALA A 27 -1.66 -0.71 4.66
N SER A 28 -1.79 -0.11 3.49
CA SER A 28 -1.23 -0.61 2.23
C SER A 28 -0.53 0.50 1.44
N ILE A 29 0.43 0.10 0.62
CA ILE A 29 1.18 1.01 -0.26
C ILE A 29 1.03 0.51 -1.71
N PRO A 30 -0.06 0.87 -2.41
CA PRO A 30 -0.14 0.59 -3.83
C PRO A 30 0.93 1.37 -4.61
N CYS A 31 1.68 0.63 -5.42
CA CYS A 31 2.72 1.13 -6.31
C CYS A 31 2.19 1.16 -7.74
N PHE A 32 2.41 2.25 -8.45
CA PHE A 32 1.97 2.51 -9.81
C PHE A 32 3.17 2.66 -10.72
N VAL A 33 3.09 2.04 -11.88
CA VAL A 33 4.00 2.29 -13.00
C VAL A 33 3.47 3.45 -13.85
N SER A 34 4.38 4.13 -14.53
CA SER A 34 4.11 5.14 -15.56
C SER A 34 3.21 4.58 -16.67
N GLY A 35 2.35 5.44 -17.24
CA GLY A 35 1.40 5.06 -18.29
C GLY A 35 0.02 4.61 -17.80
N LEU A 36 -0.23 4.64 -16.48
CA LEU A 36 -1.57 4.46 -15.92
C LEU A 36 -2.33 5.78 -15.88
N THR A 37 -3.56 5.79 -16.40
CA THR A 37 -4.46 6.95 -16.32
C THR A 37 -4.76 7.32 -14.86
N GLU A 38 -5.04 8.59 -14.59
CA GLU A 38 -5.44 9.05 -13.25
C GLU A 38 -6.69 8.32 -12.74
N GLN A 39 -7.61 8.00 -13.65
CA GLN A 39 -8.81 7.21 -13.33
C GLN A 39 -8.44 5.80 -12.87
N SER A 40 -7.57 5.10 -13.60
CA SER A 40 -7.11 3.77 -13.20
C SER A 40 -6.43 3.78 -11.83
N ARG A 41 -5.61 4.80 -11.54
CA ARG A 41 -4.99 4.96 -10.21
C ARG A 41 -6.05 5.20 -9.13
N ALA A 42 -7.07 6.00 -9.43
CA ALA A 42 -8.20 6.25 -8.53
C ALA A 42 -8.98 4.96 -8.21
N ASP A 43 -9.26 4.17 -9.24
CA ASP A 43 -10.05 2.95 -9.12
C ASP A 43 -9.33 1.90 -8.28
N VAL A 44 -8.01 1.76 -8.44
CA VAL A 44 -7.18 0.90 -7.58
C VAL A 44 -7.24 1.40 -6.13
N GLN A 45 -7.03 2.70 -5.90
CA GLN A 45 -7.06 3.27 -4.53
C GLN A 45 -8.40 3.04 -3.85
N ASN A 46 -9.50 3.34 -4.55
CA ASN A 46 -10.85 3.18 -4.02
C ASN A 46 -11.20 1.70 -3.78
N SER A 47 -10.82 0.81 -4.69
CA SER A 47 -11.03 -0.64 -4.55
C SER A 47 -10.27 -1.19 -3.33
N THR A 48 -9.01 -0.79 -3.18
CA THR A 48 -8.18 -1.18 -2.03
C THR A 48 -8.79 -0.69 -0.72
N LEU A 49 -9.19 0.58 -0.63
CA LEU A 49 -9.80 1.13 0.59
C LEU A 49 -11.14 0.47 0.91
N LEU A 50 -12.00 0.24 -0.09
CA LEU A 50 -13.27 -0.44 0.07
C LEU A 50 -13.08 -1.84 0.65
N MET A 51 -12.15 -2.60 0.08
CA MET A 51 -11.88 -3.96 0.52
C MET A 51 -11.27 -4.03 1.91
N GLN A 52 -10.40 -3.08 2.26
CA GLN A 52 -9.86 -2.98 3.63
C GLN A 52 -10.96 -2.70 4.65
N LEU A 53 -11.86 -1.75 4.37
CA LEU A 53 -12.97 -1.45 5.26
C LEU A 53 -13.95 -2.63 5.40
N ALA A 54 -14.21 -3.34 4.30
CA ALA A 54 -15.03 -4.55 4.33
C ALA A 54 -14.36 -5.68 5.13
N ALA A 55 -13.04 -5.83 5.00
CA ALA A 55 -12.26 -6.81 5.74
C ALA A 55 -12.19 -6.48 7.23
N ASP A 56 -11.96 -5.21 7.60
CA ASP A 56 -11.95 -4.73 8.99
C ASP A 56 -13.28 -5.00 9.69
N LYS A 57 -14.38 -4.79 8.97
CA LYS A 57 -15.73 -5.05 9.52
C LYS A 57 -15.99 -6.53 9.74
N LYS A 58 -15.43 -7.40 8.91
CA LYS A 58 -15.66 -8.85 8.94
C LYS A 58 -14.73 -9.58 9.91
N TYR A 59 -13.48 -9.11 10.02
CA TYR A 59 -12.43 -9.68 10.86
C TYR A 59 -11.79 -8.58 11.71
N PRO A 60 -12.45 -8.16 12.80
CA PRO A 60 -11.93 -7.12 13.69
C PRO A 60 -10.81 -7.62 14.62
N ASP A 61 -10.62 -8.94 14.74
CA ASP A 61 -9.59 -9.54 15.58
C ASP A 61 -8.25 -9.64 14.82
N GLU A 62 -7.17 -9.17 15.44
CA GLU A 62 -5.82 -9.24 14.88
C GLU A 62 -5.34 -10.68 14.64
N ASN A 63 -5.86 -11.65 15.38
CA ASN A 63 -5.54 -13.06 15.19
C ASN A 63 -6.07 -13.60 13.85
N ASP A 64 -7.10 -12.96 13.29
CA ASP A 64 -7.71 -13.32 12.00
C ASP A 64 -7.07 -12.59 10.81
N ARG A 65 -5.89 -11.96 10.98
CA ARG A 65 -5.22 -11.18 9.91
C ARG A 65 -4.98 -11.97 8.62
N GLU A 66 -4.77 -13.28 8.69
CA GLU A 66 -4.68 -14.14 7.51
C GLU A 66 -6.03 -14.26 6.78
N LYS A 67 -7.13 -14.43 7.51
CA LYS A 67 -8.50 -14.46 6.94
C LYS A 67 -8.91 -13.08 6.40
N TRP A 68 -8.49 -12.02 7.08
CA TRP A 68 -8.63 -10.63 6.63
C TRP A 68 -7.94 -10.44 5.28
N PHE A 69 -6.68 -10.87 5.16
CA PHE A 69 -5.91 -10.74 3.92
C PHE A 69 -6.52 -11.57 2.79
N LYS A 70 -6.92 -12.81 3.06
CA LYS A 70 -7.61 -13.65 2.09
C LYS A 70 -8.90 -12.98 1.58
N PHE A 71 -9.74 -12.45 2.47
CA PHE A 71 -10.97 -11.77 2.09
C PHE A 71 -10.72 -10.48 1.29
N TYR A 72 -9.69 -9.74 1.66
CA TYR A 72 -9.23 -8.56 0.91
C TYR A 72 -8.80 -8.95 -0.52
N SER A 73 -7.92 -9.94 -0.67
CA SER A 73 -7.42 -10.40 -1.98
C SER A 73 -8.51 -11.03 -2.85
N ASP A 74 -9.41 -11.83 -2.26
CA ASP A 74 -10.55 -12.42 -2.95
C ASP A 74 -11.51 -11.33 -3.45
N GLY A 75 -11.76 -10.30 -2.64
CA GLY A 75 -12.62 -9.19 -3.04
C GLY A 75 -12.02 -8.31 -4.14
N LEU A 76 -10.71 -8.06 -4.12
CA LEU A 76 -10.03 -7.39 -5.23
C LEU A 76 -10.09 -8.22 -6.52
N THR A 77 -9.95 -9.54 -6.43
CA THR A 77 -10.13 -10.45 -7.57
C THR A 77 -11.55 -10.37 -8.13
N ASN A 78 -12.57 -10.32 -7.26
CA ASN A 78 -13.97 -10.16 -7.67
C ASN A 78 -14.26 -8.79 -8.30
N LEU A 79 -13.50 -7.75 -7.96
CA LEU A 79 -13.56 -6.43 -8.60
C LEU A 79 -12.87 -6.39 -9.98
N GLY A 80 -12.30 -7.51 -10.43
CA GLY A 80 -11.63 -7.63 -11.73
C GLY A 80 -10.14 -7.33 -11.69
N TRP A 81 -9.56 -7.07 -10.51
CA TRP A 81 -8.11 -6.96 -10.35
C TRP A 81 -7.51 -8.36 -10.33
N GLY A 82 -7.10 -8.86 -11.50
CA GLY A 82 -6.44 -10.16 -11.60
C GLY A 82 -5.19 -10.22 -10.72
N SER A 83 -5.18 -11.12 -9.73
CA SER A 83 -3.99 -11.36 -8.91
C SER A 83 -3.01 -12.25 -9.69
N SER A 84 -1.89 -11.70 -10.15
CA SER A 84 -0.79 -12.52 -10.68
C SER A 84 -0.12 -13.35 -9.58
N SER A 85 -0.11 -12.85 -8.33
CA SER A 85 0.32 -13.56 -7.13
C SER A 85 -0.09 -12.76 -5.88
N SER A 86 -0.48 -13.47 -4.82
CA SER A 86 -0.81 -12.89 -3.52
C SER A 86 -0.21 -13.81 -2.46
N PHE A 87 0.66 -13.28 -1.61
CA PHE A 87 1.31 -14.04 -0.54
C PHE A 87 1.07 -13.30 0.80
N PHE A 88 0.99 -14.07 1.88
CA PHE A 88 0.94 -13.53 3.24
C PHE A 88 2.05 -14.19 4.04
N GLU A 89 2.89 -13.38 4.67
CA GLU A 89 3.94 -13.87 5.54
C GLU A 89 3.98 -13.06 6.82
N ARG A 90 4.06 -13.76 7.95
CA ARG A 90 4.23 -13.12 9.25
C ARG A 90 5.71 -12.91 9.49
N PHE A 91 6.18 -11.68 9.27
CA PHE A 91 7.55 -11.32 9.59
C PHE A 91 7.76 -11.30 11.12
N GLN A 92 8.71 -12.09 11.59
CA GLN A 92 9.24 -12.02 12.95
C GLN A 92 10.69 -11.57 12.86
N PRO A 93 11.05 -10.37 13.38
CA PRO A 93 12.42 -9.90 13.31
C PRO A 93 13.33 -10.88 14.07
N LYS A 94 14.30 -11.48 13.36
CA LYS A 94 15.27 -12.41 13.97
C LYS A 94 16.26 -11.70 14.90
N ASN A 95 16.43 -10.38 14.73
CA ASN A 95 17.32 -9.53 15.52
C ASN A 95 16.55 -8.30 16.02
N THR A 96 16.86 -7.84 17.22
CA THR A 96 16.22 -6.64 17.82
C THR A 96 16.87 -5.32 17.36
N ASP A 97 18.06 -5.39 16.76
CA ASP A 97 18.90 -4.23 16.37
C ASP A 97 18.93 -3.99 14.85
N VAL A 98 17.85 -4.27 14.13
CA VAL A 98 17.74 -4.00 12.68
C VAL A 98 17.13 -2.62 12.43
N THR A 99 17.75 -1.85 11.55
CA THR A 99 17.18 -0.59 11.07
C THR A 99 16.02 -0.86 10.11
N MET A 100 15.03 0.04 10.05
CA MET A 100 13.84 -0.11 9.18
C MET A 100 14.22 -0.39 7.72
N ASP A 101 15.29 0.23 7.21
CA ASP A 101 15.79 -0.01 5.85
C ASP A 101 16.24 -1.46 5.63
N GLN A 102 16.87 -2.09 6.63
CA GLN A 102 17.31 -3.49 6.53
C GLN A 102 16.11 -4.44 6.57
N VAL A 103 15.13 -4.16 7.44
CA VAL A 103 13.89 -4.95 7.54
C VAL A 103 13.11 -4.90 6.22
N VAL A 104 12.96 -3.71 5.65
CA VAL A 104 12.22 -3.51 4.39
C VAL A 104 12.90 -4.26 3.25
N LEU A 105 14.22 -4.20 3.13
CA LEU A 105 14.95 -4.94 2.10
C LEU A 105 14.82 -6.46 2.29
N GLU A 106 14.92 -6.97 3.51
CA GLU A 106 14.72 -8.39 3.81
C GLU A 106 13.32 -8.85 3.41
N VAL A 107 12.28 -8.08 3.76
CA VAL A 107 10.89 -8.39 3.37
C VAL A 107 10.76 -8.40 1.84
N ILE A 108 11.24 -7.38 1.13
CA ILE A 108 11.15 -7.33 -0.34
C ILE A 108 11.85 -8.54 -0.98
N LEU A 109 13.02 -8.94 -0.47
CA LEU A 109 13.75 -10.10 -0.98
C LEU A 109 12.97 -11.41 -0.80
N THR A 110 12.35 -11.60 0.36
CA THR A 110 11.52 -12.78 0.64
C THR A 110 10.30 -12.85 -0.28
N VAL A 111 9.71 -11.70 -0.60
CA VAL A 111 8.53 -11.60 -1.46
C VAL A 111 8.87 -11.87 -2.92
N VAL A 112 9.89 -11.18 -3.41
CA VAL A 112 10.19 -11.15 -4.83
C VAL A 112 11.03 -12.36 -5.25
N ASN A 113 11.62 -13.09 -4.28
CA ASN A 113 12.42 -14.31 -4.40
C ASN A 113 13.64 -14.19 -5.35
N ASN A 114 13.83 -13.04 -6.01
CA ASN A 114 14.89 -12.77 -6.98
C ASN A 114 15.11 -11.26 -7.16
N VAL A 115 16.32 -10.78 -6.91
CA VAL A 115 16.71 -9.37 -7.07
C VAL A 115 16.61 -8.84 -8.51
N ASN A 116 16.58 -9.73 -9.51
CA ASN A 116 16.49 -9.36 -10.92
C ASN A 116 15.03 -9.24 -11.41
N ASN A 117 14.04 -9.49 -10.56
CA ASN A 117 12.65 -9.30 -10.90
C ASN A 117 12.34 -7.79 -10.96
N PRO A 118 11.66 -7.28 -12.02
CA PRO A 118 11.33 -5.85 -12.12
C PRO A 118 10.53 -5.32 -10.91
N LEU A 119 9.76 -6.17 -10.23
CA LEU A 119 9.03 -5.80 -9.01
C LEU A 119 9.97 -5.47 -7.83
N TYR A 120 11.17 -6.07 -7.79
CA TYR A 120 12.17 -5.78 -6.77
C TYR A 120 12.60 -4.32 -6.83
N LYS A 121 12.93 -3.84 -8.04
CA LYS A 121 13.37 -2.47 -8.27
C LYS A 121 12.26 -1.46 -7.93
N ILE A 122 11.03 -1.72 -8.35
CA ILE A 122 9.88 -0.85 -8.06
C ILE A 122 9.62 -0.77 -6.55
N ALA A 123 9.68 -1.90 -5.84
CA ALA A 123 9.51 -1.92 -4.39
C ALA A 123 10.65 -1.16 -3.71
N GLN A 124 11.91 -1.44 -4.06
CA GLN A 124 13.08 -0.76 -3.50
C GLN A 124 13.02 0.76 -3.70
N GLU A 125 12.68 1.22 -4.92
CA GLU A 125 12.54 2.64 -5.23
C GLU A 125 11.39 3.29 -4.48
N THR A 126 10.26 2.58 -4.32
CA THR A 126 9.11 3.07 -3.55
C THR A 126 9.47 3.27 -2.08
N PHE A 127 10.06 2.27 -1.44
CA PHE A 127 10.45 2.38 -0.03
C PHE A 127 11.59 3.37 0.17
N GLY A 128 12.56 3.41 -0.74
CA GLY A 128 13.61 4.44 -0.75
C GLY A 128 13.06 5.85 -0.92
N ALA A 129 11.99 6.03 -1.71
CA ALA A 129 11.29 7.29 -1.83
C ALA A 129 10.49 7.63 -0.56
N LEU A 130 9.81 6.66 0.06
CA LEU A 130 9.06 6.87 1.30
C LEU A 130 9.96 7.31 2.46
N ASN A 131 11.17 6.78 2.58
CA ASN A 131 12.12 7.16 3.63
C ASN A 131 12.74 8.57 3.44
N LYS A 132 12.43 9.27 2.33
CA LYS A 132 12.90 10.65 2.13
C LYS A 132 12.20 11.62 3.08
N PRO A 133 12.90 12.66 3.58
CA PRO A 133 12.32 13.64 4.50
C PRO A 133 11.11 14.39 3.91
N ALA A 134 11.03 14.52 2.58
CA ALA A 134 9.87 15.10 1.89
C ALA A 134 8.57 14.27 2.10
N ASN A 135 8.70 12.97 2.39
CA ASN A 135 7.60 12.01 2.48
C ASN A 135 7.27 11.60 3.94
N GLN A 136 7.68 12.40 4.93
CA GLN A 136 7.35 12.17 6.34
C GLN A 136 5.83 12.14 6.63
N LYS A 137 5.02 12.92 5.90
CA LYS A 137 3.56 12.93 6.07
C LYS A 137 2.91 11.60 5.69
N PRO A 138 3.13 11.06 4.47
CA PRO A 138 2.61 9.73 4.11
C PRO A 138 3.19 8.61 4.99
N MET A 139 4.45 8.70 5.42
CA MET A 139 5.02 7.72 6.35
C MET A 139 4.28 7.68 7.70
N LYS A 140 3.99 8.85 8.30
CA LYS A 140 3.22 8.93 9.54
C LYS A 140 1.80 8.36 9.40
N LEU A 141 1.18 8.50 8.23
CA LEU A 141 -0.14 7.91 7.95
C LEU A 141 -0.08 6.38 7.90
N PHE A 142 0.99 5.84 7.29
CA PHE A 142 1.22 4.40 7.23
C PHE A 142 1.48 3.81 8.63
N ASP A 143 2.34 4.44 9.44
CA ASP A 143 2.65 4.01 10.81
C ASP A 143 1.40 3.97 11.69
N HIS A 144 0.57 5.03 11.63
CA HIS A 144 -0.66 5.09 12.39
C HIS A 144 -1.67 4.00 11.98
N SER A 145 -1.65 3.59 10.72
CA SER A 145 -2.59 2.62 10.16
C SER A 145 -2.15 1.16 10.37
N SER A 146 -0.84 0.92 10.53
CA SER A 146 -0.25 -0.41 10.66
C SER A 146 -0.20 -0.92 12.11
N THR A 147 -0.34 -0.01 13.09
CA THR A 147 -0.25 -0.28 14.53
C THR A 147 -1.62 -0.45 15.20
N LYS A 148 -2.70 -0.59 14.41
CA LYS A 148 -4.07 -0.80 14.89
C LYS A 148 -4.60 -2.18 14.52
#